data_AF-A0A8H5C2M5-F1
#
_entry.id   AF-A0A8H5C2M5-F1
#
_cell.length_a   1.000
_cell.length_b   1.000
_cell.length_c   1.000
_cell.angle_alpha   90.00
_cell.angle_beta   90.00
_cell.angle_gamma   90.00
#
_symmetry.space_group_name_H-M   'P 1'
#
loop_
_entity.id
_entity.type
_entity.pdbx_description
1 polymer ?
#
loop_
_entity_poly.entity_id
_entity_poly.type
_entity_poly.pdbx_seq_one_letter_code
_entity_poly.pdbx_strand_id
1 'polypeptide(L)'
;MSKVPYIDDKGFGLYESRAIGRYIALKYAGQGTQGLIPSHTDVEATAIFERAASLEYAQFDAHASKIVRAAMGLPVDEEAVKYAIDQLSAKLDAYKTILSKQAYLAGEVSTVIHSAHTDSDCSHLLNADSNSC
;
A
#
# COMPACT_ATOMS: atom_id res chain seq x y z
N MET A 1 -24.06 3.08 5.68
CA MET A 1 -22.67 3.54 5.52
C MET A 1 -22.00 2.65 4.48
N SER A 2 -21.89 3.09 3.23
CA SER A 2 -21.16 2.37 2.19
C SER A 2 -19.70 2.82 2.22
N LYS A 3 -18.81 1.99 2.79
CA LYS A 3 -17.36 2.18 2.68
C LYS A 3 -16.86 1.41 1.47
N VAL A 4 -16.23 2.12 0.54
CA VAL A 4 -15.54 1.55 -0.62
C VAL A 4 -14.04 1.59 -0.31
N PRO A 5 -13.28 0.52 -0.59
CA PRO A 5 -13.70 -0.75 -1.20
C PRO A 5 -14.37 -1.73 -0.21
N TYR A 6 -15.16 -2.65 -0.76
CA TYR A 6 -15.87 -3.74 -0.07
C TYR A 6 -15.82 -5.01 -0.92
N ILE A 7 -15.66 -6.17 -0.28
CA ILE A 7 -15.80 -7.50 -0.90
C ILE A 7 -16.87 -8.31 -0.17
N ASP A 8 -17.50 -9.23 -0.91
CA ASP A 8 -18.30 -10.32 -0.36
C ASP A 8 -17.74 -11.64 -0.90
N ASP A 9 -17.20 -12.47 -0.02
CA ASP A 9 -16.70 -13.80 -0.36
C ASP A 9 -17.58 -14.86 0.31
N LYS A 10 -18.60 -15.32 -0.43
CA LYS A 10 -19.55 -16.37 -0.02
C LYS A 10 -20.30 -16.04 1.27
N GLY A 11 -20.75 -14.79 1.43
CA GLY A 11 -21.44 -14.29 2.62
C GLY A 11 -20.51 -13.71 3.68
N PHE A 12 -19.19 -13.72 3.46
CA PHE A 12 -18.23 -12.99 4.28
C PHE A 12 -17.98 -11.61 3.69
N GLY A 13 -18.58 -10.59 4.29
CA GLY A 13 -18.40 -9.18 3.91
C GLY A 13 -17.20 -8.55 4.61
N LEU A 14 -16.34 -7.85 3.86
CA LEU A 14 -15.18 -7.13 4.39
C LEU A 14 -14.99 -5.78 3.68
N TYR A 15 -14.68 -4.73 4.44
CA TYR A 15 -14.34 -3.38 3.95
C TYR A 15 -12.95 -2.96 4.46
N GLU A 16 -12.44 -1.82 3.95
CA GLU A 16 -11.06 -1.32 4.08
C GLU A 16 -10.07 -2.05 3.16
N SER A 17 -9.45 -1.30 2.23
CA SER A 17 -8.57 -1.84 1.19
C SER A 17 -7.44 -2.72 1.74
N ARG A 18 -6.83 -2.30 2.85
CA ARG A 18 -5.71 -3.02 3.48
C ARG A 18 -6.13 -4.30 4.20
N ALA A 19 -7.37 -4.36 4.71
CA ALA A 19 -7.92 -5.57 5.31
C ALA A 19 -8.28 -6.57 4.21
N ILE A 20 -8.90 -6.08 3.13
CA ILE A 20 -9.21 -6.85 1.93
C ILE A 20 -7.94 -7.44 1.31
N GLY A 21 -6.89 -6.64 1.13
CA GLY A 21 -5.61 -7.10 0.57
C GLY A 21 -4.96 -8.20 1.42
N ARG A 22 -4.98 -8.07 2.75
CA ARG A 22 -4.49 -9.13 3.66
C ARG A 22 -5.32 -10.40 3.57
N TYR A 23 -6.65 -10.28 3.52
CA TYR A 23 -7.56 -11.41 3.38
C TYR A 23 -7.26 -12.20 2.10
N ILE A 24 -7.12 -11.51 0.97
CA ILE A 24 -6.82 -12.13 -0.33
C ILE A 24 -5.44 -12.80 -0.28
N ALA A 25 -4.41 -12.12 0.22
CA ALA A 25 -3.06 -12.65 0.28
C ALA A 25 -2.94 -13.91 1.16
N LEU A 26 -3.69 -13.99 2.26
CA LEU A 26 -3.73 -15.19 3.10
C LEU A 26 -4.58 -16.31 2.49
N LYS A 27 -5.79 -15.99 2.01
CA LYS A 27 -6.72 -16.99 1.49
C LYS A 27 -6.21 -17.67 0.22
N TYR A 28 -5.55 -16.90 -0.63
CA TYR A 28 -4.99 -17.37 -1.90
C TYR A 28 -3.46 -17.48 -1.82
N ALA A 29 -2.90 -17.71 -0.63
CA ALA A 29 -1.45 -17.77 -0.43
C ALA A 29 -0.76 -18.75 -1.39
N GLY A 30 -1.42 -19.86 -1.78
CA GLY A 30 -0.93 -20.84 -2.75
C GLY A 30 -1.18 -20.51 -4.23
N GLN A 31 -1.70 -19.32 -4.56
CA GLN A 31 -1.97 -18.88 -5.93
C GLN A 31 -1.25 -17.55 -6.21
N GLY A 32 -0.70 -17.39 -7.42
CA GLY A 32 0.04 -16.18 -7.78
C GLY A 32 1.31 -15.98 -6.94
N THR A 33 1.63 -14.73 -6.62
CA THR A 33 2.85 -14.37 -5.87
C THR A 33 2.80 -14.92 -4.44
N GLN A 34 3.74 -15.82 -4.15
CA GLN A 34 3.87 -16.46 -2.84
C GLN A 34 4.58 -15.54 -1.83
N GLY A 35 4.33 -15.73 -0.54
CA GLY A 35 5.09 -15.06 0.53
C GLY A 35 4.76 -13.58 0.74
N LEU A 36 3.63 -13.10 0.22
CA LEU A 36 3.20 -11.70 0.40
C LEU A 36 2.94 -11.31 1.87
N ILE A 37 2.60 -12.28 2.70
CA ILE A 37 2.46 -12.17 4.16
C ILE A 37 3.25 -13.34 4.77
N PRO A 38 4.10 -13.09 5.78
CA PRO A 38 4.83 -14.15 6.46
C PRO A 38 3.88 -15.14 7.13
N SER A 39 4.35 -16.38 7.32
CA SER A 39 3.59 -17.36 8.10
C SER A 39 3.36 -16.85 9.51
N HIS A 40 2.12 -16.97 10.01
CA HIS A 40 1.80 -16.64 11.40
C HIS A 40 2.55 -17.49 12.43
N THR A 41 3.14 -18.62 12.00
CA THR A 41 4.02 -19.44 12.85
C THR A 41 5.42 -18.85 13.01
N ASP A 42 5.84 -17.96 12.10
CA ASP A 42 7.08 -17.20 12.20
C ASP A 42 6.79 -15.83 12.83
N VAL A 43 6.93 -15.79 14.14
CA VAL A 43 6.59 -14.61 14.97
C VAL A 43 7.52 -13.44 14.68
N GLU A 44 8.80 -13.70 14.38
CA GLU A 44 9.77 -12.65 14.10
C GLU A 44 9.51 -12.00 12.75
N ALA A 45 9.28 -12.79 11.70
CA ALA A 45 8.93 -12.27 10.37
C ALA A 45 7.60 -11.52 10.41
N THR A 46 6.61 -12.03 11.16
CA THR A 46 5.32 -11.36 11.37
C THR A 46 5.50 -10.01 12.08
N ALA A 47 6.34 -9.92 13.11
CA ALA A 47 6.60 -8.66 13.81
C ALA A 47 7.27 -7.62 12.91
N ILE A 48 8.20 -8.03 12.04
CA ILE A 48 8.83 -7.15 11.05
C ILE A 48 7.82 -6.65 10.02
N PHE A 49 6.95 -7.54 9.51
CA PHE A 49 5.87 -7.18 8.59
C PHE A 49 4.90 -6.17 9.22
N GLU A 50 4.42 -6.42 10.45
CA GLU A 50 3.47 -5.51 11.11
C GLU A 50 4.11 -4.16 11.45
N ARG A 51 5.39 -4.13 11.82
CA ARG A 51 6.13 -2.86 11.97
C ARG A 51 6.15 -2.07 10.67
N ALA A 52 6.45 -2.73 9.54
CA ALA A 52 6.47 -2.08 8.24
C ALA A 52 5.07 -1.59 7.83
N ALA A 53 4.02 -2.39 8.06
CA ALA A 53 2.64 -2.00 7.77
C ALA A 53 2.17 -0.83 8.62
N SER A 54 2.54 -0.80 9.91
CA SER A 54 2.22 0.32 10.79
C SER A 54 2.93 1.61 10.37
N LEU A 55 4.17 1.52 9.89
CA LEU A 55 4.92 2.67 9.38
C LEU A 55 4.31 3.20 8.07
N GLU A 56 3.93 2.31 7.15
CA GLU A 56 3.20 2.69 5.93
C GLU A 56 1.94 3.48 6.28
N TYR A 57 1.08 2.92 7.14
CA TYR A 57 -0.17 3.57 7.50
C TYR A 57 0.02 4.91 8.22
N ALA A 58 0.89 4.94 9.24
CA ALA A 58 1.00 6.10 10.12
C ALA A 58 1.90 7.21 9.56
N GLN A 59 2.80 6.90 8.62
CA GLN A 59 3.81 7.85 8.13
C GLN A 59 3.68 8.10 6.62
N PHE A 60 3.40 7.08 5.82
CA PHE A 60 3.30 7.26 4.37
C PHE A 60 1.88 7.70 3.97
N ASP A 61 0.87 6.88 4.26
CA ASP A 61 -0.53 7.12 3.85
C ASP A 61 -1.07 8.47 4.36
N ALA A 62 -0.74 8.83 5.61
CA ALA A 62 -1.17 10.08 6.23
C ALA A 62 -0.71 11.35 5.47
N HIS A 63 0.42 11.27 4.75
CA HIS A 63 0.96 12.37 3.97
C HIS A 63 0.66 12.21 2.47
N ALA A 64 0.84 11.01 1.92
CA ALA A 64 0.59 10.70 0.52
C ALA A 64 -0.88 10.94 0.12
N SER A 65 -1.84 10.55 0.96
CA SER A 65 -3.27 10.74 0.68
C SER A 65 -3.64 12.23 0.49
N LYS A 66 -3.00 13.15 1.22
CA LYS A 66 -3.21 14.60 1.07
C LYS A 66 -2.69 15.11 -0.27
N ILE A 67 -1.52 14.61 -0.69
CA ILE A 67 -0.89 14.97 -1.96
C ILE A 67 -1.69 14.43 -3.14
N VAL A 68 -2.13 13.16 -3.09
CA VAL A 68 -2.96 12.54 -4.13
C VAL A 68 -4.28 13.28 -4.28
N ARG A 69 -4.94 13.65 -3.18
CA ARG A 69 -6.17 14.45 -3.23
C ARG A 69 -5.95 15.81 -3.91
N ALA A 70 -4.84 16.48 -3.61
CA ALA A 70 -4.45 17.72 -4.28
C ALA A 70 -4.25 17.51 -5.79
N ALA A 71 -3.54 16.44 -6.18
CA ALA A 71 -3.29 16.09 -7.58
C ALA A 71 -4.58 15.70 -8.35
N MET A 72 -5.56 15.13 -7.66
CA MET A 72 -6.90 14.83 -8.20
C MET A 72 -7.81 16.06 -8.26
N GLY A 73 -7.32 17.26 -7.92
CA GLY A 73 -8.10 18.50 -7.95
C GLY A 73 -9.18 18.58 -6.87
N LEU A 74 -9.08 17.77 -5.81
CA LEU A 74 -10.02 17.81 -4.70
C LEU A 74 -9.69 18.98 -3.76
N PRO A 75 -10.68 19.54 -3.04
CA PRO A 75 -10.44 20.58 -2.06
C PRO A 75 -9.48 20.11 -0.98
N VAL A 76 -8.39 20.84 -0.80
CA VAL A 76 -7.32 20.57 0.16
C VAL A 76 -6.81 21.87 0.75
N ASP A 77 -6.26 21.78 1.96
CA ASP A 77 -5.52 22.87 2.60
C ASP A 77 -4.09 22.89 2.03
N GLU A 78 -3.73 23.96 1.32
CA GLU A 78 -2.44 24.11 0.65
C GLU A 78 -1.25 24.09 1.62
N GLU A 79 -1.39 24.64 2.83
CA GLU A 79 -0.33 24.60 3.84
C GLU A 79 -0.14 23.17 4.37
N ALA A 80 -1.25 22.46 4.58
CA ALA A 80 -1.21 21.05 4.97
C ALA A 80 -0.62 20.13 3.89
N VAL A 81 -0.83 20.45 2.60
CA VAL A 81 -0.23 19.73 1.47
C VAL A 81 1.27 20.01 1.40
N LYS A 82 1.70 21.27 1.53
CA LYS A 82 3.12 21.61 1.55
C LYS A 82 3.86 20.91 2.70
N TYR A 83 3.29 20.97 3.90
CA TYR A 83 3.81 20.22 5.06
C TYR A 83 3.86 18.71 4.78
N ALA A 84 2.82 18.14 4.16
CA ALA A 84 2.82 16.73 3.79
C ALA A 84 3.92 16.37 2.77
N ILE A 85 4.20 17.25 1.80
CA ILE A 85 5.28 17.07 0.81
C ILE A 85 6.64 17.08 1.52
N ASP A 86 6.89 18.03 2.41
CA ASP A 86 8.16 18.14 3.14
C ASP A 86 8.40 16.91 4.02
N GLN A 87 7.38 16.49 4.76
CA GLN A 87 7.44 15.30 5.60
C GLN A 87 7.62 14.03 4.78
N LEU A 88 6.88 13.87 3.68
CA LEU A 88 7.00 12.68 2.82
C LEU A 88 8.37 12.61 2.16
N SER A 89 8.91 13.74 1.69
CA SER A 89 10.25 13.80 1.07
C SER A 89 11.33 13.35 2.03
N ALA A 90 11.33 13.86 3.27
CA ALA A 90 12.28 13.45 4.30
C ALA A 90 12.18 11.94 4.63
N LYS A 91 10.97 11.38 4.62
CA LYS A 91 10.74 9.95 4.88
C LYS A 91 11.18 9.08 3.69
N LEU A 92 10.95 9.54 2.46
CA LEU A 92 11.41 8.86 1.25
C LEU A 92 12.94 8.81 1.18
N ASP A 93 13.65 9.84 1.64
CA ASP A 93 15.11 9.80 1.72
C ASP A 93 15.62 8.79 2.77
N ALA A 94 14.90 8.64 3.89
CA ALA A 94 15.16 7.56 4.83
C ALA A 94 14.89 6.18 4.20
N TYR A 95 13.82 6.04 3.41
CA TYR A 95 13.51 4.80 2.69
C TYR A 95 14.57 4.48 1.63
N LYS A 96 15.10 5.46 0.89
CA LYS A 96 16.22 5.24 -0.05
C LYS A 96 17.45 4.67 0.65
N THR A 97 17.76 5.15 1.86
CA THR A 97 18.90 4.66 2.66
C THR A 97 18.68 3.23 3.16
N ILE A 98 17.43 2.86 3.42
CA ILE A 98 17.05 1.50 3.82
C ILE A 98 17.08 0.57 2.59
N LEU A 99 16.47 0.99 1.48
CA LEU A 99 16.42 0.24 0.22
C LEU A 99 17.80 0.10 -0.46
N SER A 100 18.77 0.97 -0.13
CA SER A 100 20.15 0.78 -0.56
C SER A 100 20.86 -0.39 0.14
N LYS A 101 20.26 -0.94 1.21
CA LYS A 101 20.82 -2.04 2.03
C LYS A 101 19.98 -3.32 1.99
N GLN A 102 18.73 -3.26 1.52
CA GLN A 102 17.82 -4.41 1.40
C GLN A 102 16.85 -4.20 0.23
N ALA A 103 16.43 -5.28 -0.43
CA ALA A 103 15.63 -5.20 -1.66
C ALA A 103 14.21 -4.61 -1.46
N TYR A 104 13.60 -4.82 -0.29
CA TYR A 104 12.26 -4.33 0.04
C TYR A 104 12.18 -3.77 1.46
N LEU A 105 11.15 -2.97 1.76
CA LEU A 105 10.93 -2.39 3.10
C LEU A 105 10.75 -3.46 4.20
N ALA A 106 10.30 -4.66 3.84
CA ALA A 106 10.14 -5.81 4.72
C ALA A 106 11.29 -6.84 4.63
N GLY A 107 12.40 -6.50 3.98
CA GLY A 107 13.54 -7.42 3.80
C GLY A 107 13.67 -7.92 2.36
N GLU A 108 13.85 -9.24 2.17
CA GLU A 108 14.12 -9.84 0.85
C GLU A 108 12.86 -10.24 0.07
N VAL A 109 11.68 -10.14 0.67
CA VAL A 109 10.42 -10.58 0.08
C VAL A 109 9.50 -9.39 -0.21
N SER A 110 8.94 -9.35 -1.43
CA SER A 110 7.86 -8.43 -1.79
C SER A 110 6.63 -8.75 -0.94
N THR A 111 6.19 -7.78 -0.13
CA THR A 111 5.03 -7.93 0.77
C THR A 111 3.85 -7.10 0.26
N VAL A 112 2.63 -7.42 0.68
CA VAL A 112 1.41 -6.62 0.33
C VAL A 112 1.61 -5.13 0.63
N ILE A 113 2.41 -4.82 1.65
CA ILE A 113 2.78 -3.46 2.04
C ILE A 113 3.48 -2.75 0.88
N HIS A 114 4.40 -3.42 0.18
CA HIS A 114 5.09 -2.84 -0.98
C HIS A 114 4.15 -2.61 -2.16
N SER A 115 3.27 -3.57 -2.47
CA SER A 115 2.28 -3.42 -3.55
C SER A 115 1.33 -2.23 -3.32
N ALA A 116 0.93 -1.98 -2.07
CA ALA A 116 0.11 -0.81 -1.72
C ALA A 116 0.80 0.55 -2.01
N HIS A 117 2.14 0.59 -2.06
CA HIS A 117 2.88 1.80 -2.45
C HIS A 117 3.01 1.94 -3.98
N THR A 118 3.12 0.82 -4.72
CA THR A 118 3.29 0.84 -6.18
C THR A 118 1.98 1.01 -6.94
N ASP A 119 0.82 0.78 -6.31
CA ASP A 119 -0.50 1.06 -6.91
C ASP A 119 -0.78 2.58 -7.09
N SER A 120 0.11 3.44 -6.60
CA SER A 120 0.13 4.88 -6.95
C SER A 120 0.81 5.17 -8.30
N ASP A 121 1.48 4.19 -8.92
CA ASP A 121 2.06 4.34 -10.25
C ASP A 121 0.98 4.05 -11.30
N CYS A 122 0.24 5.10 -11.68
CA CYS A 122 -0.73 5.13 -12.78
C CYS A 122 -0.10 4.91 -14.17
N SER A 123 0.96 4.11 -14.30
CA SER A 123 1.59 3.79 -15.59
C SER A 123 0.89 2.64 -16.32
N HIS A 124 0.14 1.79 -15.62
CA HIS A 124 -0.58 0.66 -16.23
C HIS A 124 -2.07 0.92 -16.55
N LEU A 125 -2.64 2.05 -16.12
CA LEU A 125 -4.01 2.45 -16.46
C LEU A 125 -4.11 3.33 -17.72
N LEU A 126 -3.00 3.62 -18.40
CA LEU A 126 -2.97 4.43 -19.62
C LEU A 126 -2.89 3.62 -20.94
N ASN A 127 -2.87 2.29 -20.89
CA ASN A 127 -2.90 1.45 -22.09
C ASN A 127 -4.11 0.49 -22.04
N ALA A 128 -5.32 1.04 -22.08
CA ALA A 128 -6.46 0.33 -22.62
C ALA A 128 -6.75 0.98 -23.98
N ASP A 129 -6.31 0.29 -25.02
CA ASP A 129 -6.44 0.67 -26.41
C ASP A 129 -7.87 1.07 -26.77
N SER A 130 -8.01 2.32 -27.22
CA SER A 130 -9.06 2.72 -28.14
C SER A 130 -8.83 2.04 -29.49
N ASN A 131 -9.31 0.80 -29.67
CA ASN A 131 -9.82 0.27 -30.94
C ASN A 131 -10.43 -1.14 -30.80
N SER A 132 -11.76 -1.21 -30.67
CA SER A 132 -12.57 -2.36 -31.07
C SER A 132 -14.08 -2.01 -31.01
N CYS A 133 -14.49 -1.10 -31.90
CA CYS A 133 -15.78 -0.92 -32.59
C CYS A 133 -15.97 0.55 -32.95
#